data_AF-A0A938LJA8-F1
#
_entry.id   AF-A0A938LJA8-F1
#
_cell.length_a   1.000
_cell.length_b   1.000
_cell.length_c   1.000
_cell.angle_alpha   90.00
_cell.angle_beta   90.00
_cell.angle_gamma   90.00
#
_symmetry.space_group_name_H-M   'P 1'
#
loop_
_entity.id
_entity.type
_entity.pdbx_description
1 polymer ?
#
loop_
_entity_poly.entity_id
_entity_poly.type
_entity_poly.pdbx_seq_one_letter_code
_entity_poly.pdbx_strand_id
1 'polypeptide(L)'
;MAIRRDPASKRYWSLVNKETDPPAYRNTPSLVSSADLRSWRVESILLRHEDPKNHAFQYVDWLLEGDDIIAVSRTAWDGSHRAHDANYLTFHRVADFRRRTLQSPLLPSALPRS
;
A
#
# COMPACT_ATOMS: atom_id res chain seq x y z
N MET A 1 -4.72 9.51 0.86
CA MET A 1 -5.11 8.34 1.66
C MET A 1 -6.61 8.28 1.70
N ALA A 2 -7.21 7.12 1.44
CA ALA A 2 -8.64 6.86 1.58
C ALA A 2 -8.88 5.88 2.72
N ILE A 3 -9.85 6.18 3.60
CA ILE A 3 -10.32 5.27 4.64
C ILE A 3 -11.71 4.77 4.23
N ARG A 4 -11.92 3.45 4.27
CA ARG A 4 -13.23 2.87 3.95
C ARG A 4 -13.64 1.86 5.01
N ARG A 5 -14.93 1.83 5.32
CA ARG A 5 -15.52 0.84 6.23
C ARG A 5 -15.83 -0.44 5.45
N ASP A 6 -15.36 -1.57 5.96
CA ASP A 6 -15.74 -2.89 5.48
C ASP A 6 -16.88 -3.44 6.37
N PRO A 7 -18.10 -3.64 5.82
CA PRO A 7 -19.22 -4.17 6.60
C PRO A 7 -18.97 -5.59 7.12
N ALA A 8 -18.24 -6.43 6.39
CA ALA A 8 -18.01 -7.82 6.73
C ALA A 8 -17.16 -7.97 8.00
N SER A 9 -16.01 -7.27 8.05
CA SER A 9 -15.15 -7.27 9.24
C SER A 9 -15.62 -6.30 10.32
N LYS A 10 -16.54 -5.37 10.01
CA LYS A 10 -16.93 -4.23 10.84
C LYS A 10 -15.74 -3.35 11.25
N ARG A 11 -14.75 -3.20 10.34
CA ARG A 11 -13.54 -2.38 10.57
C ARG A 11 -13.39 -1.33 9.49
N TYR A 12 -12.60 -0.31 9.80
CA TYR A 12 -12.10 0.65 8.84
C TYR A 12 -10.75 0.18 8.33
N TRP A 13 -10.53 0.28 7.03
CA TRP A 13 -9.29 -0.11 6.37
C TRP A 13 -8.69 1.09 5.64
N SER A 14 -7.38 1.06 5.43
CA SER A 14 -6.65 2.03 4.62
C SER A 14 -5.35 1.40 4.09
N LEU A 15 -4.83 1.97 3.01
CA LEU A 15 -3.50 1.67 2.47
C LEU A 15 -2.61 2.88 2.74
N VAL A 16 -1.55 2.68 3.51
CA VAL A 16 -0.64 3.76 3.95
C VAL A 16 0.81 3.35 3.75
N ASN A 17 1.72 4.31 3.60
CA ASN A 17 3.14 4.02 3.68
C ASN A 17 3.60 4.07 5.13
N LYS A 18 4.48 3.14 5.50
CA LYS A 18 5.25 3.29 6.73
C LYS A 18 6.27 4.41 6.52
N GLU A 19 6.05 5.54 7.19
CA GLU A 19 6.98 6.66 7.16
C GLU A 19 7.94 6.59 8.37
N THR A 20 9.13 7.16 8.22
CA THR A 20 10.04 7.50 9.32
C THR A 20 10.09 9.01 9.48
N ASP A 21 10.40 9.49 10.66
CA ASP A 21 10.60 10.93 10.93
C ASP A 21 12.09 11.12 11.27
N PRO A 22 12.84 12.01 10.58
CA PRO A 22 12.45 12.99 9.55
C PRO A 22 12.31 12.55 8.07
N PRO A 23 12.76 11.37 7.59
CA PRO A 23 12.54 11.00 6.18
C PRO A 23 11.20 10.27 5.95
N ALA A 24 10.23 10.96 5.36
CA ALA A 24 8.93 10.40 4.98
C ALA A 24 9.03 9.46 3.76
N TYR A 25 9.59 8.26 3.96
CA TYR A 25 9.73 7.26 2.90
C TYR A 25 8.40 6.65 2.48
N ARG A 26 8.27 6.35 1.18
CA ARG A 26 7.03 5.88 0.55
C ARG A 26 7.22 4.58 -0.24
N ASN A 27 8.22 3.80 0.13
CA ASN A 27 8.60 2.55 -0.54
C ASN A 27 8.00 1.29 0.10
N THR A 28 7.16 1.44 1.14
CA THR A 28 6.60 0.31 1.90
C THR A 28 5.10 0.50 2.18
N PRO A 29 4.22 0.36 1.17
CA PRO A 29 2.79 0.42 1.36
C PRO A 29 2.32 -0.78 2.20
N SER A 30 1.45 -0.48 3.15
CA SER A 30 1.00 -1.35 4.22
C SER A 30 -0.52 -1.28 4.33
N LEU A 31 -1.13 -2.44 4.59
CA LEU A 31 -2.54 -2.55 4.92
C LEU A 31 -2.70 -2.25 6.41
N VAL A 32 -3.55 -1.29 6.74
CA VAL A 32 -3.87 -0.95 8.13
C VAL A 32 -5.37 -1.02 8.37
N SER A 33 -5.76 -1.29 9.60
CA SER A 33 -7.16 -1.25 10.00
C SER A 33 -7.38 -0.67 11.38
N SER A 34 -8.61 -0.21 11.63
CA SER A 34 -9.04 0.33 12.91
C SER A 34 -10.49 -0.10 13.21
N ALA A 35 -10.80 -0.31 14.49
CA ALA A 35 -12.18 -0.54 14.92
C ALA A 35 -12.94 0.77 15.20
N ASP A 36 -12.22 1.85 15.50
CA ASP A 36 -12.76 3.07 16.11
C ASP A 36 -12.26 4.37 15.46
N LEU A 37 -11.51 4.27 14.36
CA LEU A 37 -10.80 5.35 13.65
C LEU A 37 -9.70 6.04 14.46
N ARG A 38 -9.40 5.59 15.67
CA ARG A 38 -8.39 6.17 16.57
C ARG A 38 -7.19 5.27 16.73
N SER A 39 -7.42 4.01 17.07
CA SER A 39 -6.39 3.00 17.23
C SER A 39 -6.24 2.21 15.93
N TRP A 40 -5.06 2.33 15.32
CA TRP A 40 -4.74 1.69 14.04
C TRP A 40 -3.73 0.55 14.25
N ARG A 41 -3.97 -0.59 13.58
CA ARG A 41 -3.04 -1.72 13.53
C ARG A 41 -2.51 -1.90 12.13
N VAL A 42 -1.21 -2.22 12.02
CA VAL A 42 -0.61 -2.69 10.76
C VAL A 42 -0.94 -4.16 10.61
N GLU A 43 -1.68 -4.49 9.57
CA GLU A 43 -2.16 -5.84 9.30
C GLU A 43 -1.13 -6.61 8.48
N SER A 44 -0.60 -5.98 7.42
CA SER A 44 0.31 -6.63 6.48
C SER A 44 1.12 -5.59 5.71
N ILE A 45 2.34 -5.96 5.32
CA ILE A 45 3.11 -5.21 4.32
C ILE A 45 2.70 -5.73 2.94
N LEU A 46 2.36 -4.81 2.03
CA LEU A 46 1.87 -5.17 0.70
C LEU A 46 3.00 -5.20 -0.33
N LEU A 47 3.81 -4.14 -0.39
CA LEU A 47 4.96 -4.02 -1.28
C LEU A 47 6.13 -3.45 -0.50
N ARG A 48 7.35 -3.66 -1.01
CA ARG A 48 8.57 -3.05 -0.49
C ARG A 48 9.58 -2.88 -1.61
N HIS A 49 10.30 -1.76 -1.59
CA HIS A 49 11.54 -1.59 -2.35
C HIS A 49 12.69 -1.24 -1.39
N GLU A 50 13.91 -1.68 -1.69
CA GLU A 50 15.07 -1.45 -0.80
C GLU A 50 15.65 -0.04 -0.92
N ASP A 51 15.50 0.59 -2.08
CA ASP A 51 15.91 1.98 -2.33
C ASP A 51 14.72 2.93 -2.12
N PRO A 52 14.66 3.64 -0.98
CA PRO A 52 13.59 4.61 -0.71
C PRO A 52 13.81 5.98 -1.38
N LYS A 53 14.99 6.23 -1.96
CA LYS A 53 15.32 7.52 -2.58
C LYS A 53 14.79 7.62 -4.00
N ASN A 54 14.74 6.51 -4.72
CA ASN A 54 14.30 6.48 -6.12
C ASN A 54 12.95 5.78 -6.31
N HIS A 55 12.53 4.90 -5.39
CA HIS A 55 11.31 4.12 -5.55
C HIS A 55 10.26 4.47 -4.50
N ALA A 56 9.02 4.64 -4.94
CA ALA A 56 7.90 4.94 -4.07
C ALA A 56 6.55 4.58 -4.68
N PHE A 57 5.60 4.25 -3.80
CA PHE A 57 4.20 3.99 -4.08
C PHE A 57 3.37 5.11 -3.48
N GLN A 58 3.03 6.11 -4.29
CA GLN A 58 2.41 7.34 -3.83
C GLN A 58 0.94 7.42 -4.23
N TYR A 59 0.22 8.28 -3.50
CA TYR A 59 -1.15 8.67 -3.79
C TYR A 59 -2.07 7.49 -4.08
N VAL A 60 -1.98 6.46 -3.23
CA VAL A 60 -2.78 5.24 -3.37
C VAL A 60 -4.26 5.59 -3.19
N ASP A 61 -5.07 5.18 -4.16
CA ASP A 61 -6.52 5.09 -4.03
C ASP A 61 -6.96 3.66 -4.30
N TRP A 62 -8.06 3.25 -3.68
CA TRP A 62 -8.45 1.84 -3.62
C TRP A 62 -9.95 1.66 -3.38
N LEU A 63 -10.45 0.48 -3.72
CA LEU A 63 -11.83 0.05 -3.52
C LEU A 63 -11.88 -1.38 -2.94
N LEU A 64 -12.99 -1.70 -2.28
CA LEU A 64 -13.34 -3.08 -1.95
C LEU A 64 -14.05 -3.71 -3.15
N GLU A 65 -13.59 -4.89 -3.56
CA GLU A 65 -14.23 -5.72 -4.58
C GLU A 65 -14.44 -7.12 -4.01
N GLY A 66 -15.63 -7.34 -3.43
CA GLY A 66 -15.95 -8.58 -2.72
C GLY A 66 -14.99 -8.83 -1.55
N ASP A 67 -14.19 -9.88 -1.68
CA ASP A 67 -13.18 -10.26 -0.67
C ASP A 67 -11.81 -9.61 -0.87
N ASP A 68 -11.64 -8.84 -1.92
CA ASP A 68 -10.38 -8.24 -2.32
C ASP A 68 -10.37 -6.73 -2.11
N ILE A 69 -9.16 -6.17 -2.04
CA ILE A 69 -8.92 -4.75 -2.33
C ILE A 69 -8.29 -4.64 -3.72
N ILE A 70 -8.82 -3.73 -4.54
CA ILE A 70 -8.17 -3.26 -5.76
C ILE A 70 -7.65 -1.86 -5.54
N ALA A 71 -6.45 -1.56 -6.03
CA ALA A 71 -5.79 -0.29 -5.78
C ALA A 71 -5.00 0.20 -7.00
N VAL A 72 -4.89 1.52 -7.11
CA VAL A 72 -3.98 2.18 -8.05
C VAL A 72 -2.97 3.02 -7.28
N SER A 73 -1.75 3.12 -7.81
CA SER A 73 -0.69 3.96 -7.22
C SER A 73 0.09 4.70 -8.28
N ARG A 74 0.38 5.98 -8.02
CA ARG A 74 1.45 6.69 -8.73
C ARG A 74 2.78 6.16 -8.22
N THR A 75 3.52 5.50 -9.10
CA THR A 75 4.72 4.76 -8.71
C THR A 75 5.95 5.39 -9.35
N ALA A 76 6.93 5.72 -8.52
CA ALA A 76 8.30 5.99 -8.94
C ALA A 76 9.02 4.65 -9.00
N TRP A 77 9.49 4.28 -10.19
CA TRP A 77 10.19 3.02 -10.46
C TRP A 77 11.24 3.26 -11.54
N ASP A 78 12.28 2.42 -11.59
CA ASP A 78 13.41 2.41 -12.55
C ASP A 78 13.30 3.42 -13.71
N GLY A 79 14.19 4.43 -13.68
CA GLY A 79 14.15 5.58 -14.58
C GLY A 79 13.46 6.82 -13.98
N SER A 80 12.86 6.69 -12.79
CA SER A 80 12.47 7.86 -12.00
C SER A 80 13.72 8.61 -11.50
N HIS A 81 13.69 9.94 -11.56
CA HIS A 81 14.79 10.79 -11.08
C HIS A 81 14.89 10.81 -9.55
N ARG A 82 13.78 10.59 -8.85
CA ARG A 82 13.66 10.48 -7.39
C ARG A 82 12.30 9.94 -7.02
N ALA A 83 12.15 9.46 -5.79
CA ALA A 83 10.92 8.88 -5.25
C ALA A 83 9.66 9.77 -5.39
N HIS A 84 9.79 11.09 -5.57
CA HIS A 84 8.66 11.99 -5.80
C HIS A 84 8.18 12.05 -7.26
N ASP A 85 9.03 11.65 -8.21
CA ASP A 85 8.83 11.81 -9.65
C ASP A 85 8.27 10.51 -10.24
N ALA A 86 7.02 10.20 -9.86
CA ALA A 86 6.35 8.99 -10.32
C ALA A 86 6.18 8.98 -11.85
N ASN A 87 6.74 7.94 -12.48
CA ASN A 87 6.75 7.69 -13.92
C ASN A 87 5.84 6.52 -14.35
N TYR A 88 5.21 5.83 -13.38
CA TYR A 88 4.22 4.78 -13.64
C TYR A 88 2.89 5.06 -12.92
N LEU A 89 1.81 4.50 -13.47
CA LEU A 89 0.55 4.27 -12.77
C LEU A 89 0.35 2.75 -12.68
N THR A 90 0.37 2.21 -11.48
CA THR A 90 0.31 0.76 -11.25
C THR A 90 -1.02 0.34 -10.69
N PHE A 91 -1.47 -0.86 -11.06
CA PHE A 91 -2.65 -1.52 -10.52
C PHE A 91 -2.25 -2.69 -9.63
N HIS A 92 -2.93 -2.85 -8.49
CA HIS A 92 -2.66 -3.88 -7.49
C HIS A 92 -3.96 -4.52 -7.04
N ARG A 93 -3.91 -5.84 -6.81
CA ARG A 93 -4.98 -6.60 -6.15
C ARG A 93 -4.42 -7.22 -4.88
N VAL A 94 -5.09 -6.96 -3.76
CA VAL A 94 -4.85 -7.61 -2.47
C VAL A 94 -5.94 -8.64 -2.27
N ALA A 95 -5.67 -9.87 -2.73
CA ALA A 95 -6.62 -10.96 -2.60
C ALA A 95 -6.87 -11.30 -1.12
N ASP A 96 -8.13 -11.58 -0.77
CA ASP A 96 -8.55 -11.99 0.57
C ASP A 96 -7.96 -11.11 1.70
N PHE A 97 -8.00 -9.78 1.53
CA PHE A 97 -7.22 -8.84 2.35
C PHE A 97 -7.48 -8.99 3.87
N ARG A 98 -8.67 -9.44 4.25
CA ARG A 98 -9.07 -9.68 5.66
C ARG A 98 -8.27 -10.78 6.35
N ARG A 99 -7.68 -11.72 5.59
CA ARG A 99 -6.85 -12.82 6.10
C ARG A 99 -5.37 -12.49 6.16
N ARG A 100 -4.97 -11.33 5.65
CA ARG A 100 -3.55 -10.97 5.59
C ARG A 100 -3.01 -10.64 6.98
N THR A 101 -1.76 -11.03 7.18
CA THR A 101 -0.99 -10.79 8.41
C THR A 101 0.39 -10.25 8.05
N LEU A 102 1.19 -9.92 9.08
CA LEU A 102 2.59 -9.50 8.91
C LEU A 102 3.47 -10.61 8.32
N GLN A 103 3.03 -11.87 8.39
CA GLN A 103 3.70 -13.03 7.80
C GLN A 103 3.24 -13.33 6.37
N SER A 104 2.20 -12.66 5.87
CA SER A 104 1.77 -12.84 4.49
C SER A 104 2.86 -12.38 3.51
N PRO A 105 3.06 -13.08 2.38
CA PRO A 105 4.03 -12.67 1.37
C PRO A 105 3.66 -11.31 0.77
N LEU A 106 4.67 -10.58 0.29
CA LEU A 106 4.45 -9.37 -0.51
C LEU A 106 3.62 -9.70 -1.75
N LEU A 107 2.87 -8.71 -2.24
CA LEU A 107 2.19 -8.81 -3.52
C LEU A 107 3.22 -9.03 -4.64
N PRO A 108 2.87 -9.80 -5.68
CA PRO A 108 3.73 -9.93 -6.86
C PRO A 108 3.99 -8.55 -7.47
N SER A 109 5.23 -8.29 -7.88
CA SER A 109 5.56 -7.04 -8.57
C SER A 109 4.82 -6.98 -9.91
N ALA A 110 3.96 -5.98 -10.06
CA ALA A 110 3.34 -5.63 -11.34
C ALA A 110 4.26 -4.77 -12.23
N LEU A 111 5.51 -4.56 -11.80
CA LEU A 111 6.47 -3.67 -12.46
C LEU A 111 7.55 -4.46 -13.20
N PRO A 112 8.04 -3.94 -14.34
CA PRO A 112 9.12 -4.56 -15.08
C PRO A 112 10.36 -4.71 -14.20
N ARG A 113 11.05 -5.84 -14.36
CA ARG A 113 12.43 -5.99 -13.86
C ARG A 113 13.35 -5.30 -14.86
N SER A 114 14.31 -4.54 -14.37
CA SER A 114 15.48 -4.12 -15.15
C SER A 114 16.35 -5.30 -15.55
#